data_AF-A0A5D2TKL4-F1
#
_entry.id   AF-A0A5D2TKL4-F1
#
_cell.length_a   1.000
_cell.length_b   1.000
_cell.length_c   1.000
_cell.angle_alpha   90.00
_cell.angle_beta   90.00
_cell.angle_gamma   90.00
#
_symmetry.space_group_name_H-M   'P 1'
#
loop_
_entity.id
_entity.type
_entity.pdbx_description
1 polymer ?
#
loop_
_entity_poly.entity_id
_entity_poly.type
_entity_poly.pdbx_seq_one_letter_code
_entity_poly.pdbx_strand_id
1 'polypeptide(L)'
;MIKTRYLPPVCLRNRLIIFYSKCDRLREARNVLDEMLDKDVVSWTAMISAYSQRGFATEALDLFLEMLRSVTEPNEFTFTAVLSSCTGTFGFELGRQIHSLIIKRTLDTHIFVGSSLLDMYAKAGRIHEAREVFESPPERDVVSCTAIISGYAQLGLDAEALELFRRLNLEGMSSNYVTYASVLTALSGLAALDLGKQVHNHVLRCKLPFYVVLQNSLIDMYSKCGNLIYSRRIFDKMPERTVISWTAMLVGYSKHGMGREVVELYKLMRNENKIKPDGVTLLGVLSGCSHGGMENVGLEIFEEMVNGKNGVEPDIEHYGCVVDLLGRAGRVEEAFQFIKKMPFEPTAALWGSLLGACKVHSNIDIGEFVGHRLLEIEPENAGNYVILSNLYASTGRWEDVRMVRDLMLKKAVKKEPGRSWIELDQTLHSFHASDRSHPRREEVFAKMKELSIKFKEAGYVPDLSCVLHDVDEEQKEKILLGHSEKLALTFGLISTSDRAPLRVIKNLRICIDCHNFAKFVSKIYMREVYLRDKNWFHHISMGVCSCGDYW
;
A
#
# COMPACT_ATOMS: atom_id res chain seq x y z
N MET A 1 -17.58 -54.53 -15.27
CA MET A 1 -18.37 -54.39 -14.03
C MET A 1 -19.89 -54.31 -14.25
N ILE A 2 -20.38 -53.79 -15.38
CA ILE A 2 -21.83 -53.71 -15.68
C ILE A 2 -22.49 -55.09 -15.95
N LYS A 3 -21.72 -56.14 -16.30
CA LYS A 3 -22.26 -57.48 -16.57
C LYS A 3 -22.35 -58.44 -15.37
N THR A 4 -21.78 -58.11 -14.19
CA THR A 4 -21.60 -59.10 -13.11
C THR A 4 -22.47 -58.91 -11.86
N ARG A 5 -23.36 -57.90 -11.79
CA ARG A 5 -24.17 -57.57 -10.59
C ARG A 5 -23.37 -57.51 -9.27
N TYR A 6 -22.04 -57.36 -9.35
CA TYR A 6 -21.18 -57.24 -8.19
C TYR A 6 -21.27 -55.79 -7.70
N LEU A 7 -21.84 -55.58 -6.52
CA LEU A 7 -21.79 -54.30 -5.81
C LEU A 7 -20.41 -54.22 -5.14
N PRO A 8 -19.47 -53.43 -5.68
CA PRO A 8 -18.15 -53.32 -5.10
C PRO A 8 -18.25 -52.64 -3.73
N PRO A 9 -17.38 -53.01 -2.77
CA PRO A 9 -17.33 -52.35 -1.47
C PRO A 9 -17.20 -50.83 -1.63
N VAL A 10 -17.85 -50.07 -0.73
CA VAL A 10 -17.84 -48.60 -0.69
C VAL A 10 -16.41 -48.05 -0.78
N CYS A 11 -15.46 -48.67 -0.07
CA CYS A 11 -14.05 -48.28 -0.10
C CYS A 11 -13.41 -48.35 -1.51
N LEU A 12 -13.80 -49.30 -2.36
CA LEU A 12 -13.27 -49.41 -3.72
C LEU A 12 -13.84 -48.30 -4.60
N ARG A 13 -15.11 -47.95 -4.42
CA ARG A 13 -15.74 -46.82 -5.13
C ARG A 13 -15.14 -45.48 -4.71
N ASN A 14 -14.86 -45.29 -3.42
CA ASN A 14 -14.15 -44.10 -2.92
C ASN A 14 -12.78 -43.94 -3.58
N ARG A 15 -12.03 -45.04 -3.74
CA ARG A 15 -10.74 -45.03 -4.47
C ARG A 15 -10.92 -44.71 -5.95
N LEU A 16 -11.98 -45.18 -6.60
CA LEU A 16 -12.28 -44.84 -8.00
C LEU A 16 -12.64 -43.36 -8.17
N ILE A 17 -13.42 -42.77 -7.26
CA ILE A 17 -13.69 -41.32 -7.24
C ILE A 17 -12.37 -40.56 -7.17
N ILE A 18 -11.53 -40.85 -6.16
CA ILE A 18 -10.23 -40.20 -5.99
C ILE A 18 -9.33 -40.38 -7.23
N PHE A 19 -9.32 -41.57 -7.82
CA PHE A 19 -8.54 -41.87 -9.02
C PHE A 19 -8.99 -41.00 -10.21
N TYR A 20 -10.30 -40.98 -10.50
CA TYR A 20 -10.83 -40.17 -11.60
C TYR A 20 -10.64 -38.67 -11.35
N SER A 21 -10.83 -38.19 -10.12
CA SER A 21 -10.56 -36.79 -9.75
C SER A 21 -9.10 -36.40 -10.00
N LYS A 22 -8.13 -37.27 -9.65
CA LYS A 22 -6.70 -37.04 -9.94
C LYS A 22 -6.36 -37.04 -11.43
N CYS A 23 -7.18 -37.66 -12.26
CA CYS A 23 -7.02 -37.71 -13.71
C CYS A 23 -7.80 -36.60 -14.45
N ASP A 24 -8.37 -35.62 -13.74
CA ASP A 24 -9.25 -34.58 -14.30
C ASP A 24 -10.50 -35.11 -15.01
N ARG A 25 -10.94 -36.30 -14.61
CA ARG A 25 -12.16 -36.95 -15.11
C ARG A 25 -13.30 -36.78 -14.10
N LEU A 26 -13.65 -35.52 -13.82
CA LEU A 26 -14.65 -35.17 -12.79
C LEU A 26 -16.04 -35.73 -13.10
N ARG A 27 -16.42 -35.81 -14.37
CA ARG A 27 -17.71 -36.39 -14.77
C ARG A 27 -17.78 -37.88 -14.44
N GLU A 28 -16.70 -38.60 -14.71
CA GLU A 28 -16.58 -40.03 -14.40
C GLU A 28 -16.52 -40.26 -12.89
N ALA A 29 -15.84 -39.39 -12.14
CA ALA A 29 -15.86 -39.39 -10.68
C ALA A 29 -17.29 -39.17 -10.15
N ARG A 30 -18.03 -38.19 -10.69
CA ARG A 30 -19.43 -37.92 -10.33
C ARG A 30 -20.34 -39.10 -10.64
N ASN A 31 -20.20 -39.71 -11.82
CA ASN A 31 -20.97 -40.90 -12.19
C ASN A 31 -20.76 -42.06 -11.19
N VAL A 32 -19.51 -42.30 -10.78
CA VAL A 32 -19.20 -43.33 -9.77
C VAL A 32 -19.92 -43.04 -8.45
N LEU A 33 -19.93 -41.77 -8.01
CA LEU A 33 -20.64 -41.36 -6.81
C LEU A 33 -22.16 -41.55 -6.98
N ASP A 34 -22.75 -41.09 -8.08
CA ASP A 34 -24.19 -41.17 -8.32
C ASP A 34 -24.68 -42.63 -8.36
N GLU A 35 -23.89 -43.55 -8.92
CA GLU A 35 -24.17 -44.99 -8.95
C GLU A 35 -24.07 -45.68 -7.57
N MET A 36 -23.53 -45.02 -6.53
CA MET A 36 -23.44 -45.58 -5.17
C MET A 36 -24.81 -45.64 -4.51
N LEU A 37 -25.22 -46.86 -4.13
CA LEU A 37 -26.42 -47.09 -3.31
C LEU A 37 -26.23 -46.49 -1.90
N ASP A 38 -25.09 -46.77 -1.28
CA ASP A 38 -24.71 -46.23 0.02
C ASP A 38 -23.48 -45.33 -0.15
N LYS A 39 -23.65 -44.03 0.13
CA LYS A 39 -22.60 -43.02 0.10
C LYS A 39 -22.16 -42.75 1.55
N ASP A 40 -20.89 -42.96 1.87
CA ASP A 40 -20.32 -42.60 3.16
C ASP A 40 -19.70 -41.19 3.13
N VAL A 41 -19.30 -40.66 4.29
CA VAL A 41 -18.69 -39.33 4.39
C VAL A 41 -17.50 -39.18 3.43
N VAL A 42 -16.66 -40.21 3.30
CA VAL A 42 -15.48 -40.20 2.44
C VAL A 42 -15.85 -40.04 0.97
N SER A 43 -16.91 -40.71 0.50
CA SER A 43 -17.40 -40.58 -0.89
C SER A 43 -17.85 -39.15 -1.21
N TRP A 44 -18.61 -38.52 -0.31
CA TRP A 44 -19.07 -37.14 -0.45
C TRP A 44 -17.89 -36.16 -0.39
N THR A 45 -17.07 -36.24 0.66
CA THR A 45 -15.92 -35.35 0.87
C THR A 45 -14.94 -35.41 -0.30
N ALA A 46 -14.66 -36.59 -0.85
CA ALA A 46 -13.74 -36.76 -1.97
C ALA A 46 -14.21 -35.99 -3.21
N MET A 47 -15.52 -36.06 -3.51
CA MET A 47 -16.08 -35.39 -4.68
C MET A 47 -16.25 -33.87 -4.45
N ILE A 48 -16.67 -33.44 -3.26
CA ILE A 48 -16.72 -32.01 -2.88
C ILE A 48 -15.32 -31.40 -3.02
N SER A 49 -14.30 -32.05 -2.45
CA SER A 49 -12.91 -31.59 -2.55
C SER A 49 -12.43 -31.50 -3.98
N ALA A 50 -12.79 -32.48 -4.82
CA ALA A 50 -12.41 -32.49 -6.23
C ALA A 50 -13.01 -31.31 -7.01
N TYR A 51 -14.29 -30.97 -6.77
CA TYR A 51 -14.91 -29.79 -7.36
C TYR A 51 -14.28 -28.49 -6.85
N SER A 52 -14.11 -28.35 -5.54
CA SER A 52 -13.49 -27.18 -4.92
C SER A 52 -12.09 -26.89 -5.46
N GLN A 53 -11.22 -27.91 -5.52
CA GLN A 53 -9.83 -27.77 -6.00
C GLN A 53 -9.73 -27.37 -7.48
N ARG A 54 -10.81 -27.55 -8.25
CA ARG A 54 -10.88 -27.23 -9.68
C ARG A 54 -11.70 -25.98 -9.99
N GLY A 55 -12.13 -25.25 -8.96
CA GLY A 55 -12.87 -23.99 -9.11
C GLY A 55 -14.36 -24.16 -9.44
N PHE A 56 -14.89 -25.39 -9.40
CA PHE A 56 -16.31 -25.70 -9.57
C PHE A 56 -17.04 -25.47 -8.24
N ALA A 57 -17.07 -24.20 -7.82
CA ALA A 57 -17.57 -23.79 -6.51
C ALA A 57 -19.06 -24.11 -6.33
N THR A 58 -19.88 -23.88 -7.36
CA THR A 58 -21.32 -24.13 -7.33
C THR A 58 -21.61 -25.63 -7.18
N GLU A 59 -20.93 -26.47 -7.96
CA GLU A 59 -21.10 -27.93 -7.92
C GLU A 59 -20.66 -28.53 -6.58
N ALA A 60 -19.61 -27.98 -5.97
CA ALA A 60 -19.18 -28.36 -4.63
C ALA A 60 -20.25 -28.00 -3.57
N LEU A 61 -20.84 -26.82 -3.67
CA LEU A 61 -21.89 -26.35 -2.75
C LEU A 61 -23.19 -27.13 -2.93
N ASP A 62 -23.61 -27.40 -4.16
CA ASP A 62 -24.80 -28.21 -4.46
C ASP A 62 -24.65 -29.63 -3.91
N LEU A 63 -23.49 -30.24 -4.12
CA LEU A 63 -23.19 -31.58 -3.61
C LEU A 63 -23.14 -31.61 -2.08
N PHE A 64 -22.67 -30.53 -1.43
CA PHE A 64 -22.75 -30.39 0.02
C PHE A 64 -24.20 -30.28 0.52
N LEU A 65 -25.07 -29.55 -0.19
CA LEU A 65 -26.49 -29.48 0.13
C LEU A 65 -27.20 -30.83 -0.06
N GLU A 66 -26.84 -31.59 -1.10
CA GLU A 66 -27.29 -32.98 -1.29
C GLU A 66 -26.86 -33.87 -0.11
N MET A 67 -25.60 -33.76 0.33
CA MET A 67 -25.10 -34.48 1.50
C MET A 67 -25.89 -34.13 2.77
N LEU A 68 -26.19 -32.85 3.02
CA LEU A 68 -26.98 -32.41 4.18
C LEU A 68 -28.44 -32.89 4.15
N ARG A 69 -29.00 -33.16 2.96
CA ARG A 69 -30.33 -33.79 2.80
C ARG A 69 -30.29 -35.31 2.97
N SER A 70 -29.10 -35.90 2.93
CA SER A 70 -28.89 -37.31 3.24
C SER A 70 -28.74 -37.54 4.75
N VAL A 71 -28.69 -38.80 5.17
CA VAL A 71 -28.39 -39.17 6.57
C VAL A 71 -26.90 -39.05 6.93
N THR A 72 -26.04 -38.68 5.98
CA THR A 72 -24.58 -38.63 6.19
C THR A 72 -24.15 -37.28 6.75
N GLU A 73 -23.53 -37.29 7.92
CA GLU A 73 -23.07 -36.06 8.55
C GLU A 73 -21.73 -35.56 7.97
N PRO A 74 -21.59 -34.24 7.71
CA PRO A 74 -20.30 -33.66 7.36
C PRO A 74 -19.28 -33.76 8.49
N ASN A 75 -18.03 -34.06 8.13
CA ASN A 75 -16.89 -34.03 9.04
C ASN A 75 -16.01 -32.81 8.79
N GLU A 76 -14.93 -32.67 9.56
CA GLU A 76 -13.94 -31.60 9.47
C GLU A 76 -13.40 -31.41 8.06
N PHE A 77 -13.14 -32.50 7.33
CA PHE A 77 -12.61 -32.45 5.97
C PHE A 77 -13.67 -31.95 4.97
N THR A 78 -14.93 -32.37 5.12
CA THR A 78 -16.03 -31.83 4.33
C THR A 78 -16.16 -30.32 4.51
N PHE A 79 -16.09 -29.84 5.76
CA PHE A 79 -16.18 -28.41 6.05
C PHE A 79 -15.00 -27.63 5.46
N THR A 80 -13.77 -28.14 5.57
CA THR A 80 -12.59 -27.49 4.96
C THR A 80 -12.73 -27.36 3.45
N ALA A 81 -13.22 -28.42 2.78
CA ALA A 81 -13.41 -28.43 1.33
C ALA A 81 -14.50 -27.44 0.89
N VAL A 82 -15.68 -27.47 1.52
CA VAL A 82 -16.79 -26.61 1.11
C VAL A 82 -16.51 -25.12 1.39
N LEU A 83 -15.82 -24.79 2.49
CA LEU A 83 -15.44 -23.41 2.80
C LEU A 83 -14.53 -22.81 1.74
N SER A 84 -13.65 -23.62 1.13
CA SER A 84 -12.79 -23.16 0.03
C SER A 84 -13.57 -22.77 -1.24
N SER A 85 -14.81 -23.24 -1.38
CA SER A 85 -15.74 -22.88 -2.45
C SER A 85 -16.60 -21.65 -2.12
N CYS A 86 -16.60 -21.17 -0.87
CA CYS A 86 -17.35 -19.98 -0.45
C CYS A 86 -16.65 -18.68 -0.86
N THR A 87 -16.59 -18.43 -2.17
CA THR A 87 -15.93 -17.24 -2.77
C THR A 87 -16.94 -16.25 -3.34
N GLY A 88 -16.60 -14.96 -3.36
CA GLY A 88 -17.47 -13.88 -3.83
C GLY A 88 -18.66 -13.57 -2.90
N THR A 89 -19.49 -12.59 -3.28
CA THR A 89 -20.56 -12.04 -2.41
C THR A 89 -21.62 -13.09 -2.04
N PHE A 90 -22.03 -13.94 -2.98
CA PHE A 90 -23.00 -15.00 -2.70
C PHE A 90 -22.38 -16.16 -1.89
N GLY A 91 -21.12 -16.51 -2.19
CA GLY A 91 -20.38 -17.52 -1.44
C GLY A 91 -20.13 -17.12 0.02
N PHE A 92 -19.98 -15.82 0.30
CA PHE A 92 -19.78 -15.32 1.67
C PHE A 92 -20.97 -15.57 2.60
N GLU A 93 -22.20 -15.28 2.17
CA GLU A 93 -23.38 -15.53 3.00
C GLU A 93 -23.60 -17.01 3.26
N LEU A 94 -23.34 -17.87 2.27
CA LEU A 94 -23.31 -19.32 2.45
C LEU A 94 -22.21 -19.75 3.42
N GLY A 95 -21.02 -19.15 3.32
CA GLY A 95 -19.91 -19.36 4.25
C GLY A 95 -20.30 -19.07 5.70
N ARG A 96 -21.06 -18.00 5.97
CA ARG A 96 -21.59 -17.69 7.30
C ARG A 96 -22.62 -18.71 7.81
N GLN A 97 -23.46 -19.22 6.92
CA GLN A 97 -24.41 -20.29 7.27
C GLN A 97 -23.67 -21.59 7.61
N ILE A 98 -22.64 -21.93 6.82
CA ILE A 98 -21.77 -23.08 7.05
C ILE A 98 -21.00 -22.91 8.37
N HIS A 99 -20.48 -21.72 8.67
CA HIS A 99 -19.83 -21.43 9.95
C HIS A 99 -20.81 -21.62 11.14
N SER A 100 -22.05 -21.15 11.00
CA SER A 100 -23.08 -21.39 12.02
C SER A 100 -23.37 -22.88 12.23
N LEU A 101 -23.32 -23.68 11.16
CA LEU A 101 -23.46 -25.14 11.23
C LEU A 101 -22.25 -25.81 11.90
N ILE A 102 -21.03 -25.33 11.64
CA ILE A 102 -19.79 -25.79 12.28
C ILE A 102 -19.86 -25.59 13.80
N ILE A 103 -20.29 -24.41 14.25
CA ILE A 103 -20.47 -24.11 15.68
C ILE A 103 -21.53 -25.05 16.30
N LYS A 104 -22.68 -25.23 15.64
CA LYS A 104 -23.73 -26.15 16.11
C LYS A 104 -23.26 -27.59 16.22
N ARG A 105 -22.24 -27.98 15.43
CA ARG A 105 -21.63 -29.31 15.43
C ARG A 105 -20.37 -29.39 16.28
N THR A 106 -20.03 -28.34 17.03
CA THR A 106 -18.84 -28.27 17.92
C THR A 106 -17.51 -28.54 17.22
N LEU A 107 -17.43 -28.19 15.92
CA LEU A 107 -16.21 -28.33 15.10
C LEU A 107 -15.45 -27.00 14.95
N ASP A 108 -15.89 -25.94 15.63
CA ASP A 108 -15.32 -24.60 15.60
C ASP A 108 -13.95 -24.50 16.30
N THR A 109 -13.64 -25.42 17.21
CA THR A 109 -12.34 -25.53 17.87
C THR A 109 -11.32 -26.37 17.08
N HIS A 110 -11.74 -27.01 15.99
CA HIS A 110 -10.88 -27.89 15.20
C HIS A 110 -9.95 -27.06 14.30
N ILE A 111 -8.62 -27.24 14.47
CA ILE A 111 -7.57 -26.39 13.84
C ILE A 111 -7.74 -26.25 12.32
N PHE A 112 -8.01 -27.35 11.61
CA PHE A 112 -8.17 -27.32 10.15
C PHE A 112 -9.44 -26.60 9.70
N VAL A 113 -10.52 -26.69 10.48
CA VAL A 113 -11.78 -26.00 10.20
C VAL A 113 -11.61 -24.51 10.49
N GLY A 114 -11.00 -24.16 11.62
CA GLY A 114 -10.62 -22.79 11.95
C GLY A 114 -9.75 -22.16 10.87
N SER A 115 -8.72 -22.85 10.39
CA SER A 115 -7.86 -22.38 9.29
C SER A 115 -8.64 -22.09 8.00
N SER A 116 -9.61 -22.95 7.67
CA SER A 116 -10.45 -22.78 6.46
C SER A 116 -11.45 -21.64 6.61
N LEU A 117 -12.00 -21.44 7.82
CA LEU A 117 -12.85 -20.29 8.15
C LEU A 117 -12.07 -18.98 8.07
N LEU A 118 -10.82 -18.97 8.56
CA LEU A 118 -9.93 -17.82 8.47
C LEU A 118 -9.66 -17.41 7.03
N ASP A 119 -9.31 -18.37 6.17
CA ASP A 119 -9.09 -18.13 4.74
C ASP A 119 -10.37 -17.58 4.07
N MET A 120 -11.55 -18.13 4.38
CA MET A 120 -12.83 -17.66 3.85
C MET A 120 -13.13 -16.21 4.26
N TYR A 121 -13.04 -15.87 5.56
CA TYR A 121 -13.28 -14.51 6.04
C TYR A 121 -12.23 -13.51 5.53
N ALA A 122 -10.97 -13.90 5.47
CA ALA A 122 -9.90 -13.07 4.93
C ALA A 122 -10.12 -12.74 3.45
N LYS A 123 -10.47 -13.75 2.62
CA LYS A 123 -10.79 -13.56 1.19
C LYS A 123 -12.05 -12.70 0.97
N ALA A 124 -12.97 -12.68 1.92
CA ALA A 124 -14.14 -11.80 1.91
C ALA A 124 -13.86 -10.38 2.42
N GLY A 125 -12.62 -10.05 2.81
CA GLY A 125 -12.26 -8.74 3.38
C GLY A 125 -12.81 -8.50 4.80
N ARG A 126 -13.21 -9.57 5.50
CA ARG A 126 -13.88 -9.54 6.82
C ARG A 126 -12.88 -9.88 7.93
N ILE A 127 -11.90 -9.00 8.10
CA ILE A 127 -10.75 -9.26 8.99
C ILE A 127 -11.12 -9.31 10.48
N HIS A 128 -12.18 -8.62 10.89
CA HIS A 128 -12.65 -8.66 12.28
C HIS A 128 -13.28 -10.02 12.62
N GLU A 129 -14.11 -10.56 11.74
CA GLU A 129 -14.67 -11.90 11.88
C GLU A 129 -13.59 -12.98 11.77
N ALA A 130 -12.61 -12.80 10.87
CA ALA A 130 -11.43 -13.66 10.83
C ALA A 130 -10.70 -13.64 12.18
N ARG A 131 -10.57 -12.47 12.83
CA ARG A 131 -9.97 -12.40 14.17
C ARG A 131 -10.76 -13.18 15.21
N GLU A 132 -12.09 -13.09 15.21
CA GLU A 132 -12.92 -13.86 16.15
C GLU A 132 -12.72 -15.37 15.99
N VAL A 133 -12.71 -15.86 14.74
CA VAL A 133 -12.41 -17.27 14.44
C VAL A 133 -11.01 -17.64 14.90
N PHE A 134 -10.02 -16.77 14.68
CA PHE A 134 -8.64 -17.01 15.09
C PHE A 134 -8.50 -17.08 16.61
N GLU A 135 -9.31 -16.31 17.35
CA GLU A 135 -9.26 -16.28 18.81
C GLU A 135 -10.02 -17.43 19.48
N SER A 136 -10.91 -18.12 18.75
CA SER A 136 -11.76 -19.21 19.27
C SER A 136 -10.99 -20.50 19.68
N PRO A 137 -10.10 -21.08 18.85
CA PRO A 137 -9.45 -22.34 19.21
C PRO A 137 -8.38 -22.15 20.31
N PRO A 138 -8.26 -23.11 21.26
CA PRO A 138 -7.30 -23.05 22.35
C PRO A 138 -5.85 -23.26 21.89
N GLU A 139 -5.65 -23.99 20.79
CA GLU A 139 -4.37 -24.21 20.14
C GLU A 139 -4.38 -23.61 18.74
N ARG A 140 -3.32 -22.88 18.39
CA ARG A 140 -3.15 -22.25 17.08
C ARG A 140 -1.85 -22.71 16.46
N ASP A 141 -1.83 -22.78 15.14
CA ASP A 141 -0.64 -23.13 14.38
C ASP A 141 -0.07 -21.92 13.63
N VAL A 142 1.17 -22.07 13.15
CA VAL A 142 1.90 -21.00 12.43
C VAL A 142 1.14 -20.58 11.18
N VAL A 143 0.42 -21.52 10.55
CA VAL A 143 -0.37 -21.26 9.34
C VAL A 143 -1.50 -20.29 9.65
N SER A 144 -2.30 -20.54 10.69
CA SER A 144 -3.39 -19.66 11.13
C SER A 144 -2.87 -18.27 11.50
N CYS A 145 -1.77 -18.18 12.26
CA CYS A 145 -1.18 -16.88 12.60
C CYS A 145 -0.66 -16.13 11.37
N THR A 146 -0.01 -16.83 10.44
CA THR A 146 0.48 -16.23 9.18
C THR A 146 -0.68 -15.72 8.35
N ALA A 147 -1.79 -16.48 8.31
CA ALA A 147 -3.12 -16.12 7.84
C ALA A 147 -3.47 -14.66 8.10
N ILE A 148 -3.66 -14.41 9.40
CA ILE A 148 -4.18 -13.16 9.91
C ILE A 148 -3.12 -12.03 9.94
N ILE A 149 -1.83 -12.34 10.15
CA ILE A 149 -0.75 -11.35 10.00
C ILE A 149 -0.69 -10.84 8.56
N SER A 150 -0.83 -11.74 7.57
CA SER A 150 -0.88 -11.34 6.16
C SER A 150 -2.12 -10.53 5.84
N GLY A 151 -3.28 -10.92 6.37
CA GLY A 151 -4.53 -10.17 6.20
C GLY A 151 -4.43 -8.75 6.77
N TYR A 152 -3.88 -8.59 7.97
CA TYR A 152 -3.64 -7.28 8.57
C TYR A 152 -2.69 -6.43 7.72
N ALA A 153 -1.55 -6.99 7.30
CA ALA A 153 -0.58 -6.27 6.48
C ALA A 153 -1.15 -5.82 5.12
N GLN A 154 -2.00 -6.64 4.50
CA GLN A 154 -2.65 -6.29 3.22
C GLN A 154 -3.70 -5.19 3.36
N LEU A 155 -4.35 -5.09 4.53
CA LEU A 155 -5.34 -4.06 4.82
C LEU A 155 -4.72 -2.78 5.42
N GLY A 156 -3.39 -2.72 5.60
CA GLY A 156 -2.70 -1.60 6.23
C GLY A 156 -2.93 -1.49 7.75
N LEU A 157 -3.41 -2.56 8.38
CA LEU A 157 -3.54 -2.69 9.84
C LEU A 157 -2.19 -3.13 10.43
N ASP A 158 -1.18 -2.31 10.18
CA ASP A 158 0.22 -2.71 10.36
C ASP A 158 0.61 -2.93 11.83
N ALA A 159 -0.01 -2.17 12.74
CA ALA A 159 0.23 -2.31 14.18
C ALA A 159 -0.31 -3.65 14.71
N GLU A 160 -1.49 -4.06 14.25
CA GLU A 160 -2.13 -5.32 14.59
C GLU A 160 -1.32 -6.51 14.05
N ALA A 161 -0.79 -6.41 12.83
CA ALA A 161 0.10 -7.42 12.25
C ALA A 161 1.37 -7.60 13.10
N LEU A 162 2.00 -6.49 13.51
CA LEU A 162 3.22 -6.51 14.31
C LEU A 162 2.98 -7.06 15.72
N GLU A 163 1.88 -6.66 16.36
CA GLU A 163 1.52 -7.15 17.70
C GLU A 163 1.29 -8.67 17.69
N LEU A 164 0.58 -9.16 16.67
CA LEU A 164 0.36 -10.59 16.56
C LEU A 164 1.64 -11.38 16.26
N PHE A 165 2.56 -10.82 15.47
CA PHE A 165 3.88 -11.40 15.28
C PHE A 165 4.70 -11.46 16.57
N ARG A 166 4.63 -10.43 17.42
CA ARG A 166 5.27 -10.47 18.75
C ARG A 166 4.70 -11.58 19.60
N ARG A 167 3.37 -11.74 19.62
CA ARG A 167 2.71 -12.83 20.34
C ARG A 167 3.15 -14.21 19.84
N LEU A 168 3.17 -14.42 18.53
CA LEU A 168 3.66 -15.65 17.89
C LEU A 168 5.08 -16.01 18.36
N ASN A 169 5.98 -15.03 18.42
CA ASN A 169 7.35 -15.26 18.87
C ASN A 169 7.44 -15.54 20.38
N LEU A 170 6.62 -14.87 21.21
CA LEU A 170 6.56 -15.11 22.66
C LEU A 170 6.04 -16.52 22.98
N GLU A 171 5.14 -17.05 22.15
CA GLU A 171 4.64 -18.43 22.22
C GLU A 171 5.64 -19.46 21.68
N GLY A 172 6.83 -19.03 21.21
CA GLY A 172 7.89 -19.92 20.75
C GLY A 172 7.63 -20.58 19.40
N MET A 173 6.65 -20.08 18.64
CA MET A 173 6.29 -20.65 17.34
C MET A 173 7.30 -20.24 16.26
N SER A 174 7.71 -21.18 15.41
CA SER A 174 8.68 -20.90 14.34
C SER A 174 8.00 -20.23 13.15
N SER A 175 8.29 -18.94 12.95
CA SER A 175 7.85 -18.19 11.77
C SER A 175 8.43 -18.77 10.48
N ASN A 176 7.66 -18.70 9.38
CA ASN A 176 8.10 -19.09 8.05
C ASN A 176 8.37 -17.86 7.16
N TYR A 177 8.83 -18.08 5.92
CA TYR A 177 9.17 -16.98 5.00
C TYR A 177 7.97 -16.08 4.66
N VAL A 178 6.75 -16.62 4.67
CA VAL A 178 5.51 -15.85 4.42
C VAL A 178 5.22 -14.96 5.63
N THR A 179 5.34 -15.50 6.85
CA THR A 179 5.20 -14.71 8.09
C THR A 179 6.13 -13.50 8.06
N TYR A 180 7.43 -13.71 7.77
CA TYR A 180 8.39 -12.62 7.70
C TYR A 180 8.10 -11.63 6.57
N ALA A 181 7.69 -12.11 5.39
CA ALA A 181 7.31 -11.24 4.28
C ALA A 181 6.14 -10.32 4.66
N SER A 182 5.10 -10.86 5.31
CA SER A 182 3.95 -10.08 5.78
C SER A 182 4.31 -9.08 6.88
N VAL A 183 5.16 -9.47 7.83
CA VAL A 183 5.65 -8.56 8.89
C VAL A 183 6.49 -7.44 8.30
N LEU A 184 7.35 -7.72 7.33
CA LEU A 184 8.14 -6.70 6.63
C LEU A 184 7.24 -5.72 5.88
N THR A 185 6.16 -6.18 5.24
CA THR A 185 5.15 -5.32 4.64
C THR A 185 4.51 -4.39 5.68
N ALA A 186 4.12 -4.92 6.84
CA ALA A 186 3.57 -4.10 7.93
C ALA A 186 4.58 -3.05 8.45
N LEU A 187 5.83 -3.45 8.67
CA LEU A 187 6.90 -2.55 9.10
C LEU A 187 7.20 -1.46 8.04
N SER A 188 7.03 -1.79 6.76
CA SER A 188 7.12 -0.86 5.65
C SER A 188 6.04 0.22 5.71
N GLY A 189 4.81 -0.13 6.09
CA GLY A 189 3.69 0.79 6.29
C GLY A 189 3.91 1.71 7.50
N LEU A 190 4.40 1.15 8.61
CA LEU A 190 4.75 1.89 9.83
C LEU A 190 5.99 2.79 9.70
N ALA A 191 6.78 2.64 8.61
CA ALA A 191 8.09 3.28 8.46
C ALA A 191 9.10 2.89 9.57
N ALA A 192 8.95 1.71 10.18
CA ALA A 192 9.68 1.28 11.37
C ALA A 192 11.04 0.63 11.02
N LEU A 193 12.00 1.45 10.56
CA LEU A 193 13.29 0.99 10.04
C LEU A 193 14.07 0.08 11.01
N ASP A 194 14.13 0.43 12.29
CA ASP A 194 14.97 -0.29 13.25
C ASP A 194 14.37 -1.65 13.63
N LEU A 195 13.04 -1.74 13.73
CA LEU A 195 12.35 -3.04 13.83
C LEU A 195 12.54 -3.86 12.55
N GLY A 196 12.47 -3.23 11.38
CA GLY A 196 12.77 -3.87 10.09
C GLY A 196 14.18 -4.49 10.04
N LYS A 197 15.19 -3.78 10.55
CA LYS A 197 16.56 -4.34 10.69
C LYS A 197 16.63 -5.51 11.67
N GLN A 198 15.91 -5.44 12.79
CA GLN A 198 15.86 -6.54 13.76
C GLN A 198 15.24 -7.80 13.13
N VAL A 199 14.12 -7.67 12.43
CA VAL A 199 13.46 -8.78 11.72
C VAL A 199 14.37 -9.32 10.63
N HIS A 200 15.01 -8.47 9.82
CA HIS A 200 15.95 -8.93 8.79
C HIS A 200 17.14 -9.69 9.39
N ASN A 201 17.74 -9.21 10.48
CA ASN A 201 18.80 -9.92 11.19
C ASN A 201 18.33 -11.28 11.74
N HIS A 202 17.09 -11.34 12.23
CA HIS A 202 16.50 -12.59 12.71
C HIS A 202 16.28 -13.59 11.55
N VAL A 203 15.76 -13.13 10.40
CA VAL A 203 15.67 -13.94 9.17
C VAL A 203 17.02 -14.54 8.78
N LEU A 204 18.09 -13.75 8.80
CA LEU A 204 19.45 -14.23 8.51
C LEU A 204 19.93 -15.31 9.50
N ARG A 205 19.55 -15.20 10.77
CA ARG A 205 19.88 -16.19 11.81
C ARG A 205 19.07 -17.48 11.68
N CYS A 206 17.85 -17.41 11.18
CA CYS A 206 17.01 -18.58 10.93
C CYS A 206 17.50 -19.45 9.76
N LYS A 207 18.50 -18.98 8.98
CA LYS A 207 19.10 -19.71 7.84
C LYS A 207 18.04 -20.25 6.86
N LEU A 208 17.00 -19.46 6.61
CA LEU A 208 15.96 -19.81 5.66
C LEU A 208 16.55 -19.95 4.24
N PRO A 209 16.02 -20.85 3.39
CA PRO A 209 16.33 -20.87 1.98
C PRO A 209 16.06 -19.51 1.30
N PHE A 210 16.65 -19.31 0.13
CA PHE A 210 16.37 -18.12 -0.67
C PHE A 210 14.93 -18.15 -1.20
N TYR A 211 14.13 -17.15 -0.81
CA TYR A 211 12.78 -16.94 -1.33
C TYR A 211 12.69 -15.54 -1.94
N VAL A 212 12.41 -15.46 -3.24
CA VAL A 212 12.28 -14.18 -3.97
C VAL A 212 11.25 -13.26 -3.32
N VAL A 213 10.11 -13.81 -2.86
CA VAL A 213 9.05 -13.04 -2.17
C VAL A 213 9.59 -12.34 -0.93
N LEU A 214 10.37 -13.04 -0.10
CA LEU A 214 10.95 -12.47 1.11
C LEU A 214 11.97 -11.37 0.80
N GLN A 215 12.77 -11.54 -0.27
CA GLN A 215 13.70 -10.50 -0.72
C GLN A 215 12.97 -9.26 -1.24
N ASN A 216 11.88 -9.43 -1.99
CA ASN A 216 11.06 -8.33 -2.47
C ASN A 216 10.43 -7.55 -1.30
N SER A 217 9.94 -8.25 -0.26
CA SER A 217 9.45 -7.60 0.98
C SER A 217 10.55 -6.84 1.72
N LEU A 218 11.79 -7.34 1.74
CA LEU A 218 12.93 -6.61 2.31
C LEU A 218 13.27 -5.35 1.49
N ILE A 219 13.29 -5.45 0.15
CA ILE A 219 13.51 -4.31 -0.77
C ILE A 219 12.46 -3.23 -0.51
N ASP A 220 11.18 -3.60 -0.45
CA ASP A 220 10.06 -2.68 -0.19
C ASP A 220 10.16 -2.05 1.20
N MET A 221 10.39 -2.86 2.24
CA MET A 221 10.55 -2.38 3.62
C MET A 221 11.68 -1.36 3.74
N TYR A 222 12.89 -1.68 3.25
CA TYR A 222 14.01 -0.74 3.32
C TYR A 222 13.76 0.52 2.50
N SER A 223 13.16 0.38 1.31
CA SER A 223 12.84 1.51 0.43
C SER A 223 11.85 2.49 1.09
N LYS A 224 10.70 1.99 1.59
CA LYS A 224 9.70 2.82 2.28
C LYS A 224 10.09 3.20 3.72
N CYS A 225 11.16 2.65 4.26
CA CYS A 225 11.77 3.12 5.51
C CYS A 225 12.91 4.12 5.27
N GLY A 226 13.10 4.59 4.03
CA GLY A 226 14.07 5.62 3.69
C GLY A 226 15.50 5.12 3.48
N ASN A 227 15.76 3.82 3.47
CA ASN A 227 17.10 3.23 3.30
C ASN A 227 17.25 2.53 1.94
N LEU A 228 17.30 3.34 0.90
CA LEU A 228 17.37 2.87 -0.49
C LEU A 228 18.68 2.15 -0.82
N ILE A 229 19.77 2.48 -0.11
CA ILE A 229 21.08 1.83 -0.28
C ILE A 229 20.98 0.34 0.08
N TYR A 230 20.35 0.00 1.21
CA TYR A 230 20.16 -1.41 1.59
C TYR A 230 19.17 -2.11 0.67
N SER A 231 18.09 -1.43 0.27
CA SER A 231 17.15 -1.94 -0.75
C SER A 231 17.90 -2.35 -2.03
N ARG A 232 18.77 -1.46 -2.54
CA ARG A 232 19.57 -1.73 -3.74
C ARG A 232 20.57 -2.86 -3.54
N ARG A 233 21.27 -2.90 -2.41
CA ARG A 233 22.22 -3.99 -2.09
C ARG A 233 21.56 -5.36 -2.06
N ILE A 234 20.33 -5.45 -1.56
CA ILE A 234 19.56 -6.70 -1.56
C ILE A 234 19.23 -7.07 -3.00
N PHE A 235 18.67 -6.13 -3.77
CA PHE A 235 18.35 -6.33 -5.18
C PHE A 235 19.57 -6.83 -6.00
N ASP A 236 20.74 -6.23 -5.83
CA ASP A 236 21.98 -6.61 -6.53
C ASP A 236 22.49 -8.01 -6.18
N LYS A 237 22.25 -8.46 -4.95
CA LYS A 237 22.68 -9.78 -4.47
C LYS A 237 21.71 -10.91 -4.81
N MET A 238 20.53 -10.61 -5.34
CA MET A 238 19.57 -11.64 -5.71
C MET A 238 20.10 -12.48 -6.89
N PRO A 239 20.22 -13.82 -6.74
CA PRO A 239 20.62 -14.71 -7.83
C PRO A 239 19.55 -14.78 -8.93
N GLU A 240 18.28 -14.68 -8.53
CA GLU A 240 17.12 -14.68 -9.40
C GLU A 240 16.23 -13.50 -9.05
N ARG A 241 15.76 -12.79 -10.08
CA ARG A 241 14.85 -11.64 -9.96
C ARG A 241 13.59 -11.96 -10.74
N THR A 242 12.46 -11.47 -10.27
CA THR A 242 11.19 -11.53 -11.01
C THR A 242 10.76 -10.12 -11.41
N VAL A 243 9.71 -9.99 -12.20
CA VAL A 243 9.12 -8.68 -12.53
C VAL A 243 8.84 -7.87 -11.25
N ILE A 244 8.35 -8.53 -10.20
CA ILE A 244 8.10 -7.93 -8.88
C ILE A 244 9.39 -7.36 -8.26
N SER A 245 10.53 -8.04 -8.40
CA SER A 245 11.82 -7.56 -7.88
C SER A 245 12.27 -6.26 -8.57
N TRP A 246 12.13 -6.20 -9.90
CA TRP A 246 12.45 -5.01 -10.69
C TRP A 246 11.50 -3.86 -10.37
N THR A 247 10.20 -4.13 -10.34
CA THR A 247 9.16 -3.16 -9.99
C THR A 247 9.37 -2.58 -8.58
N ALA A 248 9.68 -3.41 -7.58
CA ALA A 248 9.92 -2.93 -6.22
C ALA A 248 11.09 -1.93 -6.15
N MET A 249 12.17 -2.18 -6.88
CA MET A 249 13.32 -1.27 -6.93
C MET A 249 13.02 0.00 -7.75
N LEU A 250 12.34 -0.12 -8.90
CA LEU A 250 11.93 1.01 -9.73
C LEU A 250 10.98 1.97 -9.00
N VAL A 251 9.94 1.42 -8.35
CA VAL A 251 9.02 2.20 -7.51
C VAL A 251 9.76 2.81 -6.32
N GLY A 252 10.74 2.09 -5.76
CA GLY A 252 11.61 2.64 -4.73
C GLY A 252 12.38 3.87 -5.18
N TYR A 253 13.08 3.81 -6.32
CA TYR A 253 13.77 4.98 -6.88
C TYR A 253 12.79 6.12 -7.23
N SER A 254 11.62 5.81 -7.80
CA SER A 254 10.59 6.80 -8.12
C SER A 254 10.14 7.59 -6.90
N LYS A 255 9.82 6.91 -5.78
CA LYS A 255 9.38 7.57 -4.53
C LYS A 255 10.46 8.44 -3.88
N HIS A 256 11.73 8.22 -4.21
CA HIS A 256 12.86 9.01 -3.71
C HIS A 256 13.28 10.14 -4.66
N GLY A 257 12.53 10.34 -5.76
CA GLY A 257 12.82 11.39 -6.76
C GLY A 257 14.01 11.07 -7.67
N MET A 258 14.49 9.83 -7.67
CA MET A 258 15.71 9.40 -8.38
C MET A 258 15.38 8.97 -9.83
N GLY A 259 14.85 9.90 -10.62
CA GLY A 259 14.32 9.59 -11.96
C GLY A 259 15.39 9.10 -12.95
N ARG A 260 16.64 9.55 -12.83
CA ARG A 260 17.74 9.05 -13.68
C ARG A 260 18.00 7.56 -13.41
N GLU A 261 18.06 7.18 -12.14
CA GLU A 261 18.26 5.81 -11.68
C GLU A 261 17.09 4.91 -12.09
N VAL A 262 15.86 5.43 -12.11
CA VAL A 262 14.70 4.71 -12.66
C VAL A 262 14.92 4.39 -14.14
N VAL A 263 15.30 5.38 -14.95
CA VAL A 263 15.52 5.20 -16.40
C VAL A 263 16.70 4.24 -16.67
N GLU A 264 17.80 4.39 -15.93
CA GLU A 264 18.96 3.49 -16.04
C GLU A 264 18.61 2.05 -15.65
N LEU A 265 17.87 1.86 -14.56
CA LEU A 265 17.45 0.55 -14.11
C LEU A 265 16.47 -0.11 -15.08
N TYR A 266 15.55 0.67 -15.65
CA TYR A 266 14.62 0.17 -16.66
C TYR A 266 15.34 -0.23 -17.96
N LYS A 267 16.33 0.56 -18.40
CA LYS A 267 17.20 0.19 -19.53
C LYS A 267 17.96 -1.10 -19.24
N LEU A 268 18.49 -1.28 -18.03
CA LEU A 268 19.15 -2.51 -17.61
C LEU A 268 18.19 -3.71 -17.69
N MET A 269 16.96 -3.57 -17.16
CA MET A 269 15.93 -4.61 -17.23
C MET A 269 15.64 -5.03 -18.68
N ARG A 270 15.48 -4.06 -19.59
CA ARG A 270 15.26 -4.32 -21.02
C ARG A 270 16.45 -4.99 -21.68
N ASN A 271 17.67 -4.56 -21.36
CA ASN A 271 18.90 -5.09 -21.96
C ASN A 271 19.18 -6.53 -21.52
N GLU A 272 18.87 -6.89 -20.28
CA GLU A 272 18.97 -8.28 -19.84
C GLU A 272 17.97 -9.19 -20.59
N ASN A 273 16.81 -8.64 -21.01
CA ASN A 273 15.78 -9.28 -21.81
C ASN A 273 15.30 -10.66 -21.29
N LYS A 274 15.53 -10.94 -20.00
CA LYS A 274 15.08 -12.17 -19.33
C LYS A 274 13.62 -12.07 -18.86
N ILE A 275 13.19 -10.86 -18.54
CA ILE A 275 11.89 -10.57 -17.91
C ILE A 275 11.31 -9.36 -18.62
N LYS A 276 10.07 -9.48 -19.09
CA LYS A 276 9.37 -8.36 -19.71
C LYS A 276 8.72 -7.49 -18.63
N PRO A 277 8.72 -6.16 -18.80
CA PRO A 277 7.98 -5.26 -17.92
C PRO A 277 6.48 -5.49 -18.08
N ASP A 278 5.75 -5.44 -16.97
CA ASP A 278 4.29 -5.42 -16.93
C ASP A 278 3.75 -3.99 -16.75
N GLY A 279 2.42 -3.83 -16.70
CA GLY A 279 1.79 -2.52 -16.49
C GLY A 279 2.26 -1.85 -15.19
N VAL A 280 2.38 -2.60 -14.10
CA VAL A 280 2.84 -2.04 -12.81
C VAL A 280 4.29 -1.55 -12.90
N THR A 281 5.15 -2.28 -13.63
CA THR A 281 6.52 -1.87 -13.91
C THR A 281 6.55 -0.53 -14.65
N LEU A 282 5.78 -0.42 -15.73
CA LEU A 282 5.74 0.76 -16.60
C LEU A 282 5.13 1.97 -15.87
N LEU A 283 4.11 1.75 -15.05
CA LEU A 283 3.58 2.76 -14.13
C LEU A 283 4.67 3.31 -13.20
N GLY A 284 5.45 2.42 -12.58
CA GLY A 284 6.58 2.80 -11.72
C GLY A 284 7.64 3.62 -12.46
N VAL A 285 7.92 3.28 -13.73
CA VAL A 285 8.87 4.01 -14.58
C VAL A 285 8.33 5.39 -14.96
N LEU A 286 7.09 5.48 -15.45
CA LEU A 286 6.44 6.74 -15.81
C LEU A 286 6.34 7.68 -14.62
N SER A 287 5.95 7.14 -13.45
CA SER A 287 5.94 7.89 -12.20
C SER A 287 7.34 8.41 -11.84
N GLY A 288 8.38 7.59 -12.01
CA GLY A 288 9.76 8.02 -11.78
C GLY A 288 10.23 9.11 -12.75
N CYS A 289 9.82 9.03 -14.03
CA CYS A 289 10.06 10.10 -15.00
C CYS A 289 9.33 11.39 -14.62
N SER A 290 8.09 11.28 -14.13
CA SER A 290 7.28 12.41 -13.65
C SER A 290 7.94 13.10 -12.48
N HIS A 291 8.44 12.35 -11.51
CA HIS A 291 9.07 12.91 -10.32
C HIS A 291 10.51 13.37 -10.55
N GLY A 292 11.19 12.88 -11.59
CA GLY A 292 12.58 13.21 -11.87
C GLY A 292 12.80 14.22 -12.98
N GLY A 293 11.75 14.84 -13.52
CA GLY A 293 11.86 15.82 -14.62
C GLY A 293 12.41 15.19 -15.90
N MET A 294 11.94 13.99 -16.24
CA MET A 294 12.36 13.25 -17.45
C MET A 294 11.22 13.20 -18.46
N GLU A 295 10.63 14.34 -18.79
CA GLU A 295 9.42 14.44 -19.63
C GLU A 295 9.57 13.78 -20.99
N ASN A 296 10.69 14.00 -21.67
CA ASN A 296 10.92 13.43 -22.99
C ASN A 296 10.99 11.90 -22.95
N VAL A 297 11.68 11.35 -21.94
CA VAL A 297 11.82 9.89 -21.77
C VAL A 297 10.49 9.27 -21.33
N GLY A 298 9.75 9.93 -20.43
CA GLY A 298 8.44 9.47 -19.98
C GLY A 298 7.42 9.42 -21.14
N LEU A 299 7.39 10.45 -21.98
CA LEU A 299 6.53 10.49 -23.17
C LEU A 299 6.94 9.42 -24.19
N GLU A 300 8.24 9.25 -24.46
CA GLU A 300 8.74 8.19 -25.35
C GLU A 300 8.28 6.80 -24.87
N ILE A 301 8.45 6.49 -23.58
CA ILE A 301 8.03 5.20 -23.00
C ILE A 301 6.52 5.01 -23.13
N PHE A 302 5.72 6.06 -22.88
CA PHE A 302 4.27 5.98 -23.03
C PHE A 302 3.86 5.74 -24.49
N GLU A 303 4.51 6.40 -25.45
CA GLU A 303 4.29 6.15 -26.88
C GLU A 303 4.67 4.72 -27.27
N GLU A 304 5.75 4.14 -26.72
CA GLU A 304 6.09 2.74 -26.95
C GLU A 304 4.99 1.78 -26.44
N MET A 305 4.35 2.10 -25.31
CA MET A 305 3.20 1.35 -24.80
C MET A 305 2.00 1.44 -25.73
N VAL A 306 1.61 2.65 -26.15
CA VAL A 306 0.49 2.89 -27.07
C VAL A 306 0.69 2.16 -28.40
N ASN A 307 1.92 2.14 -28.92
CA ASN A 307 2.28 1.45 -30.17
C ASN A 307 2.43 -0.07 -30.01
N GLY A 308 2.18 -0.63 -28.83
CA GLY A 308 2.24 -2.07 -28.56
C GLY A 308 3.65 -2.66 -28.54
N LYS A 309 4.72 -1.85 -28.59
CA LYS A 309 6.12 -2.35 -28.58
C LYS A 309 6.45 -3.15 -27.32
N ASN A 310 5.85 -2.77 -26.19
CA ASN A 310 6.05 -3.45 -24.90
C ASN A 310 5.11 -4.65 -24.70
N GLY A 311 4.10 -4.83 -25.56
CA GLY A 311 3.04 -5.84 -25.37
C GLY A 311 2.15 -5.57 -24.15
N VAL A 312 2.12 -4.34 -23.66
CA VAL A 312 1.30 -3.89 -22.52
C VAL A 312 0.51 -2.67 -22.96
N GLU A 313 -0.82 -2.74 -22.86
CA GLU A 313 -1.70 -1.62 -23.18
C GLU A 313 -1.75 -0.61 -22.03
N PRO A 314 -1.76 0.71 -22.31
CA PRO A 314 -1.87 1.72 -21.27
C PRO A 314 -3.26 1.72 -20.62
N ASP A 315 -3.29 1.44 -19.32
CA ASP A 315 -4.45 1.68 -18.44
C ASP A 315 -4.51 3.14 -17.92
N ILE A 316 -5.64 3.53 -17.33
CA ILE A 316 -5.93 4.89 -16.83
C ILE A 316 -4.86 5.46 -15.88
N GLU A 317 -4.23 4.61 -15.08
CA GLU A 317 -3.15 5.01 -14.17
C GLU A 317 -1.91 5.52 -14.92
N HIS A 318 -1.60 4.94 -16.10
CA HIS A 318 -0.49 5.39 -16.95
C HIS A 318 -0.78 6.77 -17.55
N TYR A 319 -2.01 7.00 -18.00
CA TYR A 319 -2.44 8.34 -18.44
C TYR A 319 -2.32 9.36 -17.29
N GLY A 320 -2.67 8.97 -16.06
CA GLY A 320 -2.47 9.79 -14.87
C GLY A 320 -1.01 10.20 -14.65
N CYS A 321 -0.07 9.29 -14.86
CA CYS A 321 1.36 9.62 -14.78
C CYS A 321 1.80 10.60 -15.87
N VAL A 322 1.26 10.50 -17.09
CA VAL A 322 1.57 11.45 -18.19
C VAL A 322 0.99 12.83 -17.91
N VAL A 323 -0.22 12.91 -17.35
CA VAL A 323 -0.84 14.18 -16.91
C VAL A 323 0.02 14.84 -15.83
N ASP A 324 0.47 14.08 -14.83
CA ASP A 324 1.36 14.58 -13.78
C ASP A 324 2.72 15.03 -14.37
N LEU A 325 3.29 14.26 -15.31
CA LEU A 325 4.54 14.57 -16.01
C LEU A 325 4.46 15.91 -16.76
N LEU A 326 3.43 16.09 -17.59
CA LEU A 326 3.18 17.32 -18.34
C LEU A 326 2.86 18.50 -17.41
N GLY A 327 2.05 18.24 -16.37
CA GLY A 327 1.67 19.22 -15.37
C GLY A 327 2.87 19.81 -14.64
N ARG A 328 3.79 18.95 -14.14
CA ARG A 328 5.03 19.37 -13.46
C ARG A 328 6.00 20.11 -14.37
N ALA A 329 6.02 19.76 -15.66
CA ALA A 329 6.82 20.45 -16.67
C ALA A 329 6.25 21.82 -17.06
N GLY A 330 5.13 22.27 -16.46
CA GLY A 330 4.46 23.52 -16.81
C GLY A 330 3.64 23.48 -18.10
N ARG A 331 3.52 22.31 -18.74
CA ARG A 331 2.75 22.11 -19.98
C ARG A 331 1.26 21.86 -19.68
N VAL A 332 0.67 22.72 -18.84
CA VAL A 332 -0.68 22.54 -18.27
C VAL A 332 -1.77 22.46 -19.35
N GLU A 333 -1.69 23.29 -20.38
CA GLU A 333 -2.66 23.26 -21.49
C GLU A 333 -2.59 21.93 -22.25
N GLU A 334 -1.37 21.43 -22.52
CA GLU A 334 -1.20 20.14 -23.18
C GLU A 334 -1.70 18.98 -22.32
N ALA A 335 -1.45 19.01 -21.02
CA ALA A 335 -2.00 18.04 -20.07
C ALA A 335 -3.54 18.05 -20.10
N PHE A 336 -4.16 19.23 -20.17
CA PHE A 336 -5.62 19.36 -20.29
C PHE A 336 -6.15 18.79 -21.61
N GLN A 337 -5.49 19.08 -22.74
CA GLN A 337 -5.86 18.50 -24.04
C GLN A 337 -5.64 16.99 -24.07
N PHE A 338 -4.61 16.48 -23.39
CA PHE A 338 -4.33 15.06 -23.27
C PHE A 338 -5.45 14.33 -22.52
N ILE A 339 -5.93 14.90 -21.40
CA ILE A 339 -7.10 14.36 -20.68
C ILE A 339 -8.33 14.31 -21.58
N LYS A 340 -8.57 15.31 -22.44
CA LYS A 340 -9.72 15.30 -23.35
C LYS A 340 -9.65 14.25 -24.45
N LYS A 341 -8.44 13.81 -24.82
CA LYS A 341 -8.21 12.84 -25.91
C LYS A 341 -8.12 11.39 -25.42
N MET A 342 -8.06 11.17 -24.11
CA MET A 342 -7.90 9.83 -23.57
C MET A 342 -9.15 8.96 -23.85
N PRO A 343 -8.99 7.64 -24.00
CA PRO A 343 -10.10 6.75 -24.35
C PRO A 343 -11.02 6.39 -23.17
N PHE A 344 -10.78 6.96 -21.99
CA PHE A 344 -11.50 6.66 -20.75
C PHE A 344 -12.11 7.93 -20.14
N GLU A 345 -13.11 7.77 -19.29
CA GLU A 345 -13.58 8.86 -18.45
C GLU A 345 -12.51 9.25 -17.42
N PRO A 346 -12.10 10.53 -17.34
CA PRO A 346 -11.03 10.93 -16.42
C PRO A 346 -11.46 10.80 -14.95
N THR A 347 -10.62 10.15 -14.14
CA THR A 347 -10.88 9.98 -12.70
C THR A 347 -10.57 11.27 -11.92
N ALA A 348 -11.07 11.33 -10.68
CA ALA A 348 -10.74 12.41 -9.75
C ALA A 348 -9.22 12.56 -9.52
N ALA A 349 -8.45 11.47 -9.56
CA ALA A 349 -6.99 11.52 -9.41
C ALA A 349 -6.30 12.27 -10.56
N LEU A 350 -6.75 12.08 -11.81
CA LEU A 350 -6.22 12.78 -12.99
C LEU A 350 -6.52 14.28 -12.91
N TRP A 351 -7.78 14.63 -12.61
CA TRP A 351 -8.19 16.01 -12.40
C TRP A 351 -7.44 16.66 -11.23
N GLY A 352 -7.27 15.94 -10.12
CA GLY A 352 -6.52 16.42 -8.95
C GLY A 352 -5.05 16.72 -9.28
N SER A 353 -4.42 15.88 -10.11
CA SER A 353 -3.04 16.09 -10.58
C SER A 353 -2.93 17.36 -11.43
N LEU A 354 -3.86 17.54 -12.38
CA LEU A 354 -3.91 18.74 -13.21
C LEU A 354 -4.21 20.01 -12.39
N LEU A 355 -5.14 19.96 -11.44
CA LEU A 355 -5.44 21.08 -10.54
C LEU A 355 -4.21 21.47 -9.71
N GLY A 356 -3.46 20.48 -9.22
CA GLY A 356 -2.17 20.70 -8.55
C GLY A 356 -1.19 21.46 -9.44
N ALA A 357 -1.05 21.06 -10.70
CA ALA A 357 -0.20 21.75 -11.68
C ALA A 357 -0.70 23.18 -11.98
N CYS A 358 -2.01 23.39 -12.14
CA CYS A 358 -2.60 24.71 -12.32
C CYS A 358 -2.26 25.64 -11.15
N LYS A 359 -2.28 25.14 -9.91
CA LYS A 359 -1.87 25.91 -8.73
C LYS A 359 -0.39 26.30 -8.80
N VAL A 360 0.50 25.36 -9.13
CA VAL A 360 1.95 25.61 -9.17
C VAL A 360 2.33 26.59 -10.28
N HIS A 361 1.68 26.50 -11.44
CA HIS A 361 1.96 27.33 -12.61
C HIS A 361 0.98 28.51 -12.79
N SER A 362 0.16 28.80 -11.77
CA SER A 362 -0.82 29.89 -11.75
C SER A 362 -1.77 29.94 -12.95
N ASN A 363 -2.17 28.78 -13.49
CA ASN A 363 -3.15 28.70 -14.58
C ASN A 363 -4.57 28.68 -14.01
N ILE A 364 -5.19 29.87 -13.92
CA ILE A 364 -6.47 30.07 -13.25
C ILE A 364 -7.61 29.44 -14.05
N ASP A 365 -7.67 29.68 -15.36
CA ASP A 365 -8.84 29.32 -16.18
C ASP A 365 -9.07 27.79 -16.20
N ILE A 366 -8.00 27.02 -16.43
CA ILE A 366 -8.08 25.55 -16.38
C ILE A 366 -8.28 25.08 -14.94
N GLY A 367 -7.58 25.70 -13.97
CA GLY A 367 -7.69 25.32 -12.56
C GLY A 367 -9.10 25.52 -11.99
N GLU A 368 -9.80 26.58 -12.39
CA GLU A 368 -11.19 26.84 -11.99
C GLU A 368 -12.13 25.79 -12.57
N PHE A 369 -12.03 25.50 -13.87
CA PHE A 369 -12.81 24.44 -14.52
C PHE A 369 -12.60 23.07 -13.85
N VAL A 370 -11.34 22.67 -13.68
CA VAL A 370 -10.99 21.37 -13.08
C VAL A 370 -11.39 21.31 -11.61
N GLY A 371 -11.20 22.40 -10.88
CA GLY A 371 -11.62 22.52 -9.48
C GLY A 371 -13.10 22.28 -9.31
N HIS A 372 -13.95 22.98 -10.08
CA HIS A 372 -15.40 22.77 -10.02
C HIS A 372 -15.80 21.34 -10.39
N ARG A 373 -15.17 20.75 -11.42
CA ARG A 373 -15.41 19.36 -11.81
C ARG A 373 -15.09 18.37 -10.69
N LEU A 374 -14.00 18.58 -9.95
CA LEU A 374 -13.65 17.77 -8.78
C LEU A 374 -14.66 17.89 -7.64
N LEU A 375 -15.23 19.08 -7.42
CA LEU A 375 -16.26 19.29 -6.40
C LEU A 375 -17.60 18.64 -6.75
N GLU A 376 -17.85 18.36 -8.04
CA GLU A 376 -18.98 17.58 -8.53
C GLU A 376 -18.76 16.08 -8.34
N ILE A 377 -17.56 15.58 -8.68
CA ILE A 377 -17.22 14.15 -8.60
C ILE A 377 -17.04 13.70 -7.15
N GLU A 378 -16.32 14.49 -6.34
CA GLU A 378 -15.99 14.15 -4.95
C GLU A 378 -16.40 15.30 -4.01
N PRO A 379 -17.72 15.49 -3.78
CA PRO A 379 -18.23 16.61 -2.98
C PRO A 379 -17.81 16.58 -1.51
N GLU A 380 -17.36 15.42 -1.00
CA GLU A 380 -16.93 15.21 0.38
C GLU A 380 -15.40 15.35 0.55
N ASN A 381 -14.64 15.48 -0.54
CA ASN A 381 -13.18 15.50 -0.49
C ASN A 381 -12.66 16.92 -0.17
N ALA A 382 -12.30 17.14 1.10
CA ALA A 382 -11.74 18.41 1.59
C ALA A 382 -10.50 18.89 0.82
N GLY A 383 -9.69 17.97 0.28
CA GLY A 383 -8.49 18.30 -0.48
C GLY A 383 -8.81 19.15 -1.71
N ASN A 384 -9.87 18.82 -2.45
CA ASN A 384 -10.25 19.50 -3.69
C ASN A 384 -10.65 20.96 -3.42
N TYR A 385 -11.45 21.19 -2.37
CA TYR A 385 -11.79 22.54 -1.91
C TYR A 385 -10.57 23.35 -1.50
N VAL A 386 -9.65 22.73 -0.76
CA VAL A 386 -8.44 23.40 -0.28
C VAL A 386 -7.53 23.79 -1.44
N ILE A 387 -7.35 22.93 -2.46
CA ILE A 387 -6.50 23.25 -3.61
C ILE A 387 -7.14 24.37 -4.45
N LEU A 388 -8.45 24.32 -4.72
CA LEU A 388 -9.15 25.39 -5.44
C LEU A 388 -9.14 26.72 -4.69
N SER A 389 -9.40 26.70 -3.38
CA SER A 389 -9.29 27.89 -2.52
C SER A 389 -7.86 28.45 -2.53
N ASN A 390 -6.85 27.58 -2.52
CA ASN A 390 -5.45 27.99 -2.59
C ASN A 390 -5.08 28.61 -3.94
N LEU A 391 -5.64 28.11 -5.05
CA LEU A 391 -5.49 28.69 -6.39
C LEU A 391 -6.01 30.14 -6.40
N TYR A 392 -7.24 30.38 -5.92
CA TYR A 392 -7.79 31.74 -5.81
C TYR A 392 -6.99 32.65 -4.89
N ALA A 393 -6.53 32.12 -3.75
CA ALA A 393 -5.71 32.88 -2.81
C ALA A 393 -4.37 33.32 -3.44
N SER A 394 -3.75 32.46 -4.27
CA SER A 394 -2.49 32.78 -4.95
C SER A 394 -2.58 33.96 -5.92
N THR A 395 -3.79 34.29 -6.38
CA THR A 395 -4.07 35.37 -7.34
C THR A 395 -4.84 36.53 -6.70
N GLY A 396 -4.94 36.56 -5.37
CA GLY A 396 -5.64 37.61 -4.62
C GLY A 396 -7.16 37.62 -4.75
N ARG A 397 -7.78 36.57 -5.30
CA ARG A 397 -9.24 36.43 -5.45
C ARG A 397 -9.91 36.03 -4.13
N TRP A 398 -9.84 36.89 -3.12
CA TRP A 398 -10.27 36.58 -1.75
C TRP A 398 -11.79 36.37 -1.59
N GLU A 399 -12.62 36.93 -2.48
CA GLU A 399 -14.05 36.65 -2.48
C GLU A 399 -14.33 35.20 -2.86
N ASP A 400 -13.67 34.69 -3.90
CA ASP A 400 -13.80 33.29 -4.31
C ASP A 400 -13.27 32.34 -3.23
N VAL A 401 -12.20 32.72 -2.52
CA VAL A 401 -11.72 32.01 -1.33
C VAL A 401 -12.81 31.89 -0.26
N ARG A 402 -13.52 32.99 0.03
CA ARG A 402 -14.65 32.99 0.97
C ARG A 402 -15.77 32.07 0.48
N MET A 403 -16.15 32.18 -0.79
CA MET A 403 -17.21 31.35 -1.38
C MET A 403 -16.90 29.85 -1.29
N VAL A 404 -15.66 29.43 -1.61
CA VAL A 404 -15.25 28.02 -1.51
C VAL A 404 -15.28 27.54 -0.05
N ARG A 405 -14.84 28.37 0.91
CA ARG A 405 -14.89 28.03 2.35
C ARG A 405 -16.33 27.93 2.87
N ASP A 406 -17.22 28.82 2.45
CA ASP A 406 -18.64 28.74 2.78
C ASP A 406 -19.28 27.48 2.20
N LEU A 407 -18.87 27.07 0.99
CA LEU A 407 -19.32 25.82 0.38
C LEU A 407 -18.85 24.59 1.18
N MET A 408 -17.60 24.58 1.67
CA MET A 408 -17.10 23.53 2.58
C MET A 408 -17.95 23.42 3.85
N LEU A 409 -18.27 24.56 4.46
CA LEU A 409 -19.11 24.61 5.67
C LEU A 409 -20.52 24.07 5.40
N LYS A 410 -21.15 24.50 4.29
CA LYS A 410 -22.48 24.04 3.89
C LYS A 410 -22.55 22.54 3.66
N LYS A 411 -21.47 21.93 3.14
CA LYS A 411 -21.37 20.49 2.91
C LYS A 411 -20.77 19.72 4.10
N ALA A 412 -20.51 20.37 5.24
CA ALA A 412 -19.91 19.75 6.42
C ALA A 412 -18.55 19.06 6.18
N VAL A 413 -17.81 19.51 5.16
CA VAL A 413 -16.51 18.93 4.77
C VAL A 413 -15.42 19.40 5.73
N LYS A 414 -14.76 18.46 6.41
CA LYS A 414 -13.67 18.74 7.37
C LYS A 414 -12.31 18.49 6.76
N LYS A 415 -11.42 19.47 6.86
CA LYS A 415 -10.02 19.34 6.47
C LYS A 415 -9.21 18.60 7.53
N GLU A 416 -8.38 17.66 7.09
CA GLU A 416 -7.38 17.01 7.95
C GLU A 416 -6.26 18.00 8.34
N PRO A 417 -5.93 18.15 9.63
CA PRO A 417 -4.83 19.01 10.04
C PRO A 417 -3.46 18.41 9.63
N GLY A 418 -2.54 19.28 9.23
CA GLY A 418 -1.16 18.86 9.00
C GLY A 418 -0.49 18.45 10.31
N ARG A 419 0.11 17.26 10.33
CA ARG A 419 0.84 16.68 11.46
C ARG A 419 2.17 16.11 10.97
N SER A 420 3.25 16.50 11.64
CA SER A 420 4.57 15.88 11.45
C SER A 420 4.97 15.11 12.70
N TRP A 421 5.74 14.04 12.56
CA TRP A 421 6.24 13.30 13.70
C TRP A 421 7.66 12.77 13.49
N ILE A 422 8.32 12.50 14.61
CA ILE A 422 9.64 11.89 14.71
C ILE A 422 9.62 10.84 15.81
N GLU A 423 10.22 9.68 15.54
CA GLU A 423 10.38 8.61 16.51
C GLU A 423 11.80 8.70 17.10
N LEU A 424 11.89 8.88 18.42
CA LEU A 424 13.15 8.87 19.19
C LEU A 424 12.96 8.01 20.42
N ASP A 425 13.94 7.14 20.73
CA ASP A 425 13.91 6.26 21.90
C ASP A 425 12.57 5.50 22.06
N GLN A 426 12.07 4.95 20.95
CA GLN A 426 10.78 4.22 20.87
C GLN A 426 9.54 5.06 21.24
N THR A 427 9.68 6.38 21.32
CA THR A 427 8.60 7.32 21.60
C THR A 427 8.27 8.14 20.36
N LEU A 428 6.99 8.18 20.01
CA LEU A 428 6.49 8.96 18.88
C LEU A 428 6.20 10.40 19.32
N HIS A 429 6.99 11.36 18.84
CA HIS A 429 6.78 12.78 19.08
C HIS A 429 6.03 13.40 17.90
N SER A 430 4.80 13.86 18.14
CA SER A 430 3.95 14.48 17.13
C SER A 430 3.87 15.99 17.30
N PHE A 431 3.81 16.70 16.18
CA PHE A 431 3.73 18.15 16.09
C PHE A 431 2.63 18.57 15.12
N HIS A 432 1.81 19.51 15.54
CA HIS A 432 0.82 20.19 14.71
C HIS A 432 1.27 21.61 14.36
N ALA A 433 0.62 22.24 13.38
CA ALA A 433 0.89 23.66 13.11
C ALA A 433 0.57 24.50 14.35
N SER A 434 1.53 25.32 14.80
CA SER A 434 1.44 26.10 16.04
C SER A 434 1.17 25.26 17.30
N ASP A 435 1.71 24.04 17.35
CA ASP A 435 1.49 23.10 18.46
C ASP A 435 1.78 23.71 19.83
N ARG A 436 0.82 23.54 20.75
CA ARG A 436 0.92 23.98 22.15
C ARG A 436 0.94 22.80 23.13
N SER A 437 0.77 21.58 22.64
CA SER A 437 0.54 20.37 23.44
C SER A 437 1.83 19.59 23.73
N HIS A 438 2.88 19.75 22.93
CA HIS A 438 4.13 19.01 23.13
C HIS A 438 4.83 19.41 24.46
N PRO A 439 5.28 18.44 25.29
CA PRO A 439 5.87 18.74 26.60
C PRO A 439 7.08 19.67 26.56
N ARG A 440 7.91 19.55 25.50
CA ARG A 440 9.13 20.36 25.28
C ARG A 440 8.93 21.55 24.34
N ARG A 441 7.69 22.05 24.19
CA ARG A 441 7.36 23.13 23.24
C ARG A 441 8.23 24.38 23.40
N GLU A 442 8.52 24.78 24.64
CA GLU A 442 9.23 26.04 24.94
C GLU A 442 10.68 25.98 24.44
N GLU A 443 11.34 24.84 24.65
CA GLU A 443 12.67 24.55 24.10
C GLU A 443 12.66 24.57 22.57
N VAL A 444 11.66 23.93 21.95
CA VAL A 444 11.52 23.88 20.49
C VAL A 444 11.30 25.27 19.91
N PHE A 445 10.42 26.09 20.50
CA PHE A 445 10.18 27.46 20.02
C PHE A 445 11.39 28.38 20.23
N ALA A 446 12.12 28.24 21.35
CA ALA A 446 13.34 29.00 21.58
C ALA A 446 14.40 28.65 20.53
N LYS A 447 14.62 27.35 20.28
CA LYS A 447 15.56 26.90 19.25
C LYS A 447 15.11 27.30 17.85
N MET A 448 13.82 27.28 17.54
CA MET A 448 13.29 27.72 16.25
C MET A 448 13.64 29.18 15.95
N LYS A 449 13.55 30.07 16.95
CA LYS A 449 13.94 31.47 16.79
C LYS A 449 15.43 31.62 16.51
N GLU A 450 16.27 30.87 17.24
CA GLU A 450 17.72 30.82 16.99
C GLU A 450 18.02 30.34 15.57
N LEU A 451 17.36 29.26 15.13
CA LEU A 451 17.51 28.71 13.78
C LEU A 451 17.09 29.70 12.70
N SER A 452 15.97 30.41 12.89
CA SER A 452 15.50 31.42 11.93
C SER A 452 16.55 32.49 11.66
N ILE A 453 17.15 33.04 12.72
CA ILE A 453 18.21 34.05 12.61
C ILE A 453 19.42 33.47 11.88
N LYS A 454 19.94 32.34 12.38
CA LYS A 454 21.14 31.69 11.81
C LYS A 454 20.95 31.28 10.34
N PHE A 455 19.75 30.86 9.96
CA PHE A 455 19.46 30.45 8.59
C PHE A 455 19.37 31.67 7.67
N LYS A 456 18.74 32.77 8.11
CA LYS A 456 18.72 34.03 7.36
C LYS A 456 20.13 34.57 7.12
N GLU A 457 21.00 34.54 8.12
CA GLU A 457 22.42 34.90 7.98
C GLU A 457 23.15 34.02 6.95
N ALA A 458 22.75 32.76 6.82
CA ALA A 458 23.29 31.83 5.84
C ALA A 458 22.63 31.94 4.44
N GLY A 459 21.68 32.86 4.24
CA GLY A 459 20.99 33.11 2.97
C GLY A 459 19.64 32.41 2.78
N TYR A 460 19.03 31.87 3.83
CA TYR A 460 17.66 31.35 3.76
C TYR A 460 16.65 32.50 3.67
N VAL A 461 15.82 32.47 2.64
CA VAL A 461 14.71 33.40 2.44
C VAL A 461 13.40 32.64 2.61
N PRO A 462 12.56 32.98 3.60
CA PRO A 462 11.25 32.34 3.78
C PRO A 462 10.36 32.55 2.56
N ASP A 463 9.75 31.48 2.04
CA ASP A 463 8.83 31.58 0.91
C ASP A 463 7.41 31.90 1.40
N LEU A 464 7.08 33.19 1.41
CA LEU A 464 5.79 33.70 1.90
C LEU A 464 4.60 33.26 1.02
N SER A 465 4.83 32.79 -0.21
CA SER A 465 3.76 32.26 -1.07
C SER A 465 3.12 30.98 -0.51
N CYS A 466 3.83 30.28 0.39
CA CYS A 466 3.31 29.13 1.12
C CYS A 466 2.18 29.49 2.10
N VAL A 467 2.07 30.76 2.50
CA VAL A 467 1.04 31.23 3.46
C VAL A 467 -0.09 31.90 2.71
N LEU A 468 -1.16 31.13 2.52
CA LEU A 468 -2.36 31.54 1.78
C LEU A 468 -3.40 32.16 2.73
N HIS A 469 -2.93 33.11 3.54
CA HIS A 469 -3.73 33.92 4.45
C HIS A 469 -3.58 35.39 4.09
N ASP A 470 -4.69 36.13 4.17
CA ASP A 470 -4.74 37.58 3.97
C ASP A 470 -4.24 38.29 5.24
N VAL A 471 -2.92 38.26 5.41
CA VAL A 471 -2.18 38.88 6.52
C VAL A 471 -0.90 39.51 5.99
N ASP A 472 -0.32 40.44 6.74
CA ASP A 472 0.96 41.06 6.40
C ASP A 472 2.12 40.05 6.35
N GLU A 473 3.23 40.47 5.72
CA GLU A 473 4.40 39.61 5.50
C GLU A 473 5.05 39.13 6.80
N GLU A 474 5.07 39.95 7.85
CA GLU A 474 5.64 39.60 9.16
C GLU A 474 4.85 38.45 9.79
N GLN A 475 3.52 38.54 9.73
CA GLN A 475 2.63 37.51 10.22
C GLN A 475 2.73 36.22 9.39
N LYS A 476 2.89 36.33 8.06
CA LYS A 476 3.14 35.16 7.20
C LYS A 476 4.42 34.44 7.62
N GLU A 477 5.50 35.17 7.84
CA GLU A 477 6.76 34.57 8.27
C GLU A 477 6.62 33.83 9.62
N LYS A 478 5.89 34.43 10.58
CA LYS A 478 5.60 33.79 11.87
C LYS A 478 4.80 32.50 11.73
N ILE A 479 3.85 32.45 10.80
CA ILE A 479 3.08 31.23 10.49
C ILE A 479 4.00 30.15 9.93
N LEU A 480 4.92 30.50 9.02
CA LEU A 480 5.89 29.55 8.45
C LEU A 480 6.78 28.90 9.51
N LEU A 481 7.21 29.66 10.52
CA LEU A 481 8.01 29.12 11.64
C LEU A 481 7.21 28.12 12.49
N GLY A 482 5.88 28.23 12.49
CA GLY A 482 4.95 27.34 13.19
C GLY A 482 4.59 26.06 12.42
N HIS A 483 5.13 25.84 11.21
CA HIS A 483 4.88 24.62 10.46
C HIS A 483 5.39 23.38 11.20
N SER A 484 4.56 22.33 11.25
CA SER A 484 4.84 21.10 12.00
C SER A 484 6.18 20.44 11.62
N GLU A 485 6.58 20.55 10.36
CA GLU A 485 7.80 19.97 9.79
C GLU A 485 9.03 20.63 10.40
N LYS A 486 9.02 21.97 10.47
CA LYS A 486 10.10 22.73 11.10
C LYS A 486 10.17 22.42 12.58
N LEU A 487 9.03 22.36 13.27
CA LEU A 487 8.96 22.02 14.69
C LEU A 487 9.57 20.63 14.95
N ALA A 488 9.20 19.63 14.16
CA ALA A 488 9.73 18.27 14.27
C ALA A 488 11.24 18.20 13.98
N LEU A 489 11.73 18.88 12.93
CA LEU A 489 13.17 18.97 12.63
C LEU A 489 13.95 19.65 13.75
N THR A 490 13.38 20.71 14.32
CA THR A 490 13.99 21.46 15.43
C THR A 490 14.05 20.62 16.68
N PHE A 491 12.98 19.90 17.01
CA PHE A 491 12.99 18.94 18.11
C PHE A 491 14.03 17.83 17.90
N GLY A 492 14.15 17.32 16.68
CA GLY A 492 15.18 16.34 16.30
C GLY A 492 16.60 16.88 16.50
N LEU A 493 16.87 18.14 16.16
CA LEU A 493 18.17 18.78 16.41
C LEU A 493 18.52 18.91 17.89
N ILE A 494 17.53 19.17 18.74
CA ILE A 494 17.72 19.30 20.19
C ILE A 494 17.95 17.93 20.84
N SER A 495 17.24 16.91 20.35
CA SER A 495 17.10 15.63 21.06
C SER A 495 18.02 14.52 20.54
N THR A 496 18.86 14.79 19.54
CA THR A 496 19.77 13.79 18.96
C THR A 496 21.22 14.25 18.99
N SER A 497 22.14 13.30 19.18
CA SER A 497 23.59 13.56 19.19
C SER A 497 24.06 14.23 17.90
N ASP A 498 25.14 15.01 17.95
CA ASP A 498 25.70 15.68 16.77
C ASP A 498 25.89 14.72 15.59
N ARG A 499 25.53 15.20 14.39
CA ARG A 499 25.57 14.46 13.11
C ARG A 499 24.64 13.24 12.99
N ALA A 500 23.85 12.90 14.01
CA ALA A 500 22.83 11.87 13.87
C ALA A 500 21.80 12.26 12.78
N PRO A 501 21.35 11.30 11.95
CA PRO A 501 20.36 11.57 10.91
C PRO A 501 19.00 11.92 11.51
N LEU A 502 18.30 12.88 10.91
CA LEU A 502 16.95 13.28 11.30
C LEU A 502 15.93 12.61 10.38
N ARG A 503 14.91 11.97 10.97
CA ARG A 503 13.82 11.32 10.21
C ARG A 503 12.50 11.91 10.63
N VAL A 504 11.83 12.62 9.71
CA VAL A 504 10.56 13.29 10.00
C VAL A 504 9.54 12.85 8.97
N ILE A 505 8.36 12.46 9.44
CA ILE A 505 7.25 12.03 8.57
C ILE A 505 6.12 13.06 8.67
N LYS A 506 5.45 13.32 7.55
CA LYS A 506 4.32 14.23 7.40
C LYS A 506 3.13 13.51 6.76
N ASN A 507 1.92 13.76 7.27
CA ASN A 507 0.69 13.19 6.69
C ASN A 507 0.23 13.85 5.36
N LEU A 508 0.62 15.10 5.13
CA LEU A 508 0.31 15.89 3.94
C LEU A 508 1.58 16.18 3.12
N ARG A 509 1.42 16.66 1.89
CA ARG A 509 2.56 17.16 1.10
C ARG A 509 3.30 18.26 1.85
N ILE A 510 4.62 18.17 1.90
CA ILE A 510 5.48 19.20 2.51
C ILE A 510 5.36 20.50 1.66
N CYS A 511 5.56 21.68 2.23
CA CYS A 511 5.62 22.92 1.43
C CYS A 511 7.07 23.25 1.01
N ILE A 512 7.22 24.03 -0.07
CA ILE A 512 8.54 24.41 -0.62
C ILE A 512 9.42 25.11 0.45
N ASP A 513 8.82 25.92 1.32
CA ASP A 513 9.51 26.58 2.41
C ASP A 513 10.07 25.59 3.46
N CYS A 514 9.28 24.61 3.89
CA CYS A 514 9.72 23.59 4.84
C CYS A 514 10.81 22.68 4.24
N HIS A 515 10.69 22.36 2.95
CA HIS A 515 11.72 21.63 2.21
C HIS A 515 13.04 22.42 2.16
N ASN A 516 12.97 23.71 1.82
CA ASN A 516 14.15 24.59 1.81
C ASN A 516 14.76 24.74 3.21
N PHE A 517 13.93 24.92 4.24
CA PHE A 517 14.39 24.95 5.64
C PHE A 517 15.18 23.68 6.00
N ALA A 518 14.72 22.50 5.59
CA ALA A 518 15.41 21.24 5.82
C ALA A 518 16.77 21.14 5.10
N LYS A 519 16.91 21.74 3.91
CA LYS A 519 18.22 21.89 3.22
C LYS A 519 19.19 22.71 4.07
N PHE A 520 18.72 23.80 4.69
CA PHE A 520 19.56 24.60 5.59
C PHE A 520 19.90 23.86 6.88
N VAL A 521 18.97 23.07 7.46
CA VAL A 521 19.27 22.16 8.57
C VAL A 521 20.43 21.23 8.20
N SER A 522 20.33 20.55 7.06
CA SER A 522 21.36 19.62 6.59
C SER A 522 22.71 20.31 6.36
N LYS A 523 22.71 21.45 5.65
CA LYS A 523 23.93 22.20 5.29
C LYS A 523 24.66 22.78 6.51
N ILE A 524 23.94 23.35 7.47
CA ILE A 524 24.54 24.07 8.60
C ILE A 524 24.94 23.12 9.72
N TYR A 525 24.13 22.09 9.99
CA TYR A 525 24.39 21.14 11.08
C TYR A 525 25.07 19.86 10.62
N MET A 526 25.38 19.74 9.32
CA MET A 526 26.05 18.58 8.73
C MET A 526 25.33 17.27 9.07
N ARG A 527 23.99 17.28 8.91
CA ARG A 527 23.11 16.13 9.17
C ARG A 527 22.47 15.64 7.89
N GLU A 528 22.35 14.32 7.78
CA GLU A 528 21.40 13.74 6.82
C GLU A 528 19.98 13.96 7.33
N VAL A 529 19.10 14.46 6.47
CA VAL A 529 17.70 14.69 6.78
C VAL A 529 16.85 13.85 5.84
N TYR A 530 16.04 12.97 6.41
CA TYR A 530 15.07 12.14 5.70
C TYR A 530 13.68 12.69 6.02
N LEU A 531 13.10 13.43 5.08
CA LEU A 531 11.72 13.87 5.17
C LEU A 531 10.86 12.94 4.32
N ARG A 532 9.81 12.38 4.93
CA ARG A 532 8.81 11.57 4.22
C ARG A 532 7.47 12.27 4.28
N ASP A 533 6.83 12.50 3.15
CA ASP A 533 5.41 12.85 3.12
C ASP A 533 4.57 11.66 2.67
N LYS A 534 3.27 11.88 2.40
CA LYS A 534 2.36 10.80 1.99
C LYS A 534 2.87 10.03 0.77
N ASN A 535 3.56 10.71 -0.14
CA ASN A 535 3.90 10.19 -1.45
C ASN A 535 5.42 10.03 -1.67
N TRP A 536 6.25 10.87 -1.03
CA TRP A 536 7.66 11.03 -1.39
C TRP A 536 8.63 10.98 -0.21
N PHE A 537 9.87 10.67 -0.55
CA PHE A 537 11.04 10.84 0.29
C PHE A 537 11.92 11.95 -0.26
N HIS A 538 12.30 12.84 0.63
CA HIS A 538 13.33 13.84 0.42
C HIS A 538 14.52 13.44 1.28
N HIS A 539 15.53 12.85 0.63
CA HIS A 539 16.80 12.62 1.28
C HIS A 539 17.69 13.83 1.02
N ILE A 540 17.98 14.57 2.09
CA ILE A 540 18.72 15.83 2.03
C ILE A 540 20.06 15.63 2.72
N SER A 541 21.12 15.83 1.94
CA SER A 541 22.50 15.74 2.42
C SER A 541 23.29 16.94 1.91
N MET A 542 24.06 17.58 2.79
CA MET A 542 24.86 18.76 2.48
C MET A 542 24.05 19.90 1.83
N GLY A 543 22.76 19.99 2.16
CA GLY A 543 21.82 20.97 1.59
C GLY A 543 21.32 20.67 0.18
N VAL A 544 21.61 19.50 -0.38
CA VAL A 544 21.08 19.02 -1.67
C VAL A 544 20.05 17.92 -1.40
N CYS A 545 18.89 18.01 -2.06
CA CYS A 545 17.83 17.02 -1.94
C CYS A 545 17.88 16.02 -3.11
N SER A 546 17.54 14.76 -2.84
CA SER A 546 17.42 13.70 -3.85
C SER A 546 16.41 14.00 -4.96
N CYS A 547 15.41 14.86 -4.73
CA CYS A 547 14.45 15.26 -5.75
C CYS A 547 14.96 16.34 -6.73
N GLY A 548 16.17 16.87 -6.54
CA GLY A 548 16.70 17.93 -7.42
C GLY A 548 15.87 19.21 -7.44
N ASP A 549 15.09 19.48 -6.38
CA ASP A 549 14.11 20.57 -6.29
C ASP A 549 12.94 20.48 -7.29
N TYR A 550 12.72 19.30 -7.89
CA TYR A 550 11.63 18.99 -8.81
C TYR A 550 10.66 18.01 -8.12
N TRP A 551 9.62 18.50 -7.43
CA TRP A 551 8.71 17.63 -6.66
C TRP A 551 7.31 18.17 -6.46
#